data_AF-A0A6L3XVD6-F1
#
_entry.id   AF-A0A6L3XVD6-F1
#
_cell.length_a   1.000
_cell.length_b   1.000
_cell.length_c   1.000
_cell.angle_alpha   90.00
_cell.angle_beta   90.00
_cell.angle_gamma   90.00
#
_symmetry.space_group_name_H-M   'P 1'
#
loop_
_entity.id
_entity.type
_entity.pdbx_description
1 polymer ?
#
loop_
_entity_poly.entity_id
_entity_poly.type
_entity_poly.pdbx_seq_one_letter_code
_entity_poly.pdbx_strand_id
1 'polypeptide(L)'
;KEIDGLEVNAGYITAEQRKSDDRHDSGLKSLSFGGASYQFNDQFSGALYASHNEEVMNKQYLGMNFKQPFSTGQQLVLDFNGYNSRLDQHYADSLNTGRSNTIWSLAASYIWDIHTFKVAYQQSSGSTGYNYGGYRDKGGVGDGGNTTWLANSYWSDFNGEDERSWQASYGLDFGGLGLPGLSWTTAYVRGDNIKTSETSNGKEHEWFNQIQYQVQDGPAKDLKLKLRYSVLRVSSNASEYNVGGDEIRAYVEYPFNVF
;
A
#
# COMPACT_ATOMS: atom_id res chain seq x y z
N LYS A 1 7.63 -25.01 9.77
CA LYS A 1 6.44 -25.15 8.89
C LYS A 1 5.96 -26.60 9.04
N GLU A 2 4.77 -26.82 9.64
CA GLU A 2 4.24 -28.18 9.92
C GLU A 2 3.10 -28.60 8.99
N ILE A 3 2.48 -27.66 8.28
CA ILE A 3 1.44 -27.90 7.27
C ILE A 3 1.91 -27.25 5.96
N ASP A 4 1.85 -28.01 4.86
CA ASP A 4 2.26 -27.51 3.55
C ASP A 4 1.34 -26.38 3.08
N GLY A 5 1.92 -25.36 2.45
CA GLY A 5 1.23 -24.13 2.06
C GLY A 5 0.84 -23.20 3.22
N LEU A 6 0.97 -23.61 4.50
CA LEU A 6 0.66 -22.78 5.67
C LEU A 6 1.88 -22.09 6.25
N GLU A 7 1.75 -20.78 6.45
CA GLU A 7 2.69 -19.98 7.21
C GLU A 7 1.98 -19.26 8.34
N VAL A 8 2.49 -19.41 9.56
CA VAL A 8 1.95 -18.75 10.76
C VAL A 8 3.05 -17.87 11.32
N ASN A 9 2.71 -16.60 11.57
CA ASN A 9 3.63 -15.60 12.07
C ASN A 9 3.01 -14.90 13.28
N ALA A 10 3.81 -14.69 14.32
CA ALA A 10 3.45 -13.86 15.46
C ALA A 10 4.69 -13.16 15.98
N GLY A 11 4.49 -12.00 16.61
CA GLY A 11 5.59 -11.22 17.14
C GLY A 11 5.14 -10.22 18.20
N TYR A 12 6.12 -9.76 18.96
CA TYR A 12 5.98 -8.73 19.98
C TYR A 12 7.15 -7.76 19.82
N ILE A 13 6.84 -6.49 19.59
CA ILE A 13 7.78 -5.42 19.28
C ILE A 13 7.65 -4.35 20.36
N THR A 14 8.77 -3.90 20.91
CA THR A 14 8.81 -2.96 22.06
C THR A 14 9.57 -1.67 21.77
N ALA A 15 10.08 -1.50 20.54
CA ALA A 15 10.78 -0.30 20.13
C ALA A 15 10.59 -0.08 18.62
N GLU A 16 10.43 1.16 18.22
CA GLU A 16 10.38 1.57 16.81
C GLU A 16 11.37 2.69 16.56
N GLN A 17 12.35 2.50 15.69
CA GLN A 17 13.27 3.56 15.31
C GLN A 17 12.77 4.34 14.10
N ARG A 18 12.87 5.68 14.18
CA ARG A 18 12.60 6.55 13.04
C ARG A 18 13.71 6.47 11.99
N LYS A 19 13.35 6.31 10.72
CA LYS A 19 14.31 6.24 9.59
C LYS A 19 15.26 7.44 9.48
N SER A 20 14.84 8.61 9.96
CA SER A 20 15.59 9.86 9.94
C SER A 20 16.21 10.22 11.31
N ASP A 21 16.42 9.23 12.17
CA ASP A 21 16.89 9.41 13.54
C ASP A 21 17.83 8.27 13.94
N ASP A 22 18.76 8.54 14.85
CA ASP A 22 19.71 7.58 15.41
C ASP A 22 19.29 7.05 16.79
N ARG A 23 18.21 7.58 17.37
CA ARG A 23 17.61 7.07 18.60
C ARG A 23 17.09 5.64 18.44
N HIS A 24 17.16 4.87 19.53
CA HIS A 24 16.70 3.48 19.57
C HIS A 24 15.18 3.34 19.45
N ASP A 25 14.40 4.29 19.96
CA ASP A 25 12.95 4.19 20.06
C ASP A 25 12.25 5.55 19.87
N SER A 26 11.12 5.53 19.16
CA SER A 26 10.19 6.62 18.90
C SER A 26 9.10 6.73 19.97
N GLY A 27 9.09 5.85 20.97
CA GLY A 27 8.09 5.81 22.04
C GLY A 27 7.02 4.75 21.82
N LEU A 28 7.36 3.65 21.14
CA LEU A 28 6.48 2.50 21.01
C LEU A 28 6.38 1.78 22.35
N LYS A 29 5.17 1.70 22.93
CA LYS A 29 4.94 0.92 24.16
C LYS A 29 5.05 -0.56 23.88
N SER A 30 4.12 -1.08 23.08
CA SER A 30 4.23 -2.41 22.51
C SER A 30 3.34 -2.56 21.28
N LEU A 31 3.79 -3.40 20.35
CA LEU A 31 3.01 -3.88 19.23
C LEU A 31 3.09 -5.41 19.18
N SER A 32 1.95 -6.04 19.38
CA SER A 32 1.80 -7.49 19.18
C SER A 32 1.07 -7.75 17.88
N PHE A 33 1.47 -8.80 17.17
CA PHE A 33 0.76 -9.25 15.98
C PHE A 33 0.74 -10.77 15.91
N GLY A 34 -0.25 -11.28 15.20
CA GLY A 34 -0.41 -12.70 14.91
C GLY A 34 -1.23 -12.89 13.66
N GLY A 35 -0.93 -13.91 12.89
CA GLY A 35 -1.68 -14.22 11.68
C GLY A 35 -1.12 -15.41 10.94
N ALA A 36 -1.77 -15.71 9.82
CA ALA A 36 -1.38 -16.78 8.95
C ALA A 36 -1.65 -16.43 7.49
N SER A 37 -0.85 -17.00 6.60
CA SER A 37 -1.15 -17.09 5.17
C SER A 37 -1.21 -18.55 4.76
N TYR A 38 -2.07 -18.83 3.78
CA TYR A 38 -2.27 -20.18 3.27
C TYR A 38 -2.35 -20.18 1.74
N GLN A 39 -1.54 -21.02 1.11
CA GLN A 39 -1.66 -21.35 -0.31
C GLN A 39 -2.63 -22.54 -0.44
N PHE A 40 -3.85 -22.29 -0.88
CA PHE A 40 -4.88 -23.33 -0.99
C PHE A 40 -4.64 -24.26 -2.18
N ASN A 41 -4.13 -23.71 -3.28
CA ASN A 41 -3.74 -24.40 -4.51
C ASN A 41 -2.88 -23.45 -5.37
N ASP A 42 -2.45 -23.84 -6.57
CA ASP A 42 -1.61 -23.00 -7.44
C ASP A 42 -2.21 -21.64 -7.84
N GLN A 43 -3.54 -21.50 -7.73
CA GLN A 43 -4.28 -20.33 -8.18
C GLN A 43 -4.73 -19.41 -7.05
N PHE A 44 -4.94 -19.92 -5.83
CA PHE A 44 -5.58 -19.18 -4.75
C PHE A 44 -4.76 -19.21 -3.46
N SER A 45 -4.52 -18.02 -2.91
CA SER A 45 -3.94 -17.83 -1.58
C SER A 45 -4.73 -16.81 -0.77
N GLY A 46 -4.64 -16.94 0.55
CA GLY A 46 -5.25 -16.01 1.50
C GLY A 46 -4.34 -15.70 2.67
N ALA A 47 -4.59 -14.57 3.31
CA ALA A 47 -3.88 -14.12 4.50
C ALA A 47 -4.85 -13.47 5.49
N LEU A 48 -4.71 -13.78 6.78
CA LEU A 48 -5.44 -13.16 7.86
C LEU A 48 -4.46 -12.78 8.96
N TYR A 49 -4.46 -11.50 9.35
CA TYR A 49 -3.59 -10.98 10.39
C TYR A 49 -4.37 -10.08 11.35
N ALA A 50 -3.92 -10.02 12.59
CA ALA A 50 -4.38 -9.07 13.57
C ALA A 50 -3.18 -8.49 14.33
N SER A 51 -3.30 -7.23 14.73
CA SER A 51 -2.33 -6.56 15.59
C SER A 51 -3.00 -5.70 16.65
N HIS A 52 -2.31 -5.59 17.78
CA HIS A 52 -2.64 -4.70 18.87
C HIS A 52 -1.43 -3.82 19.15
N ASN A 53 -1.61 -2.52 18.95
CA ASN A 53 -0.64 -1.49 19.29
C ASN A 53 -1.15 -0.75 20.53
N GLU A 54 -0.43 -0.93 21.64
CA GLU A 54 -0.85 -0.53 22.97
C GLU A 54 -1.13 0.98 23.04
N GLU A 55 -2.31 1.33 23.54
CA GLU A 55 -2.84 2.71 23.62
C GLU A 55 -2.99 3.43 22.26
N VAL A 56 -2.89 2.71 21.14
CA VAL A 56 -3.02 3.28 19.80
C VAL A 56 -4.24 2.71 19.09
N MET A 57 -4.24 1.42 18.78
CA MET A 57 -5.32 0.80 18.02
C MET A 57 -5.24 -0.73 17.99
N ASN A 58 -6.36 -1.34 17.64
CA ASN A 58 -6.41 -2.71 17.10
C ASN A 58 -6.58 -2.64 15.59
N LYS A 59 -5.95 -3.58 14.86
CA LYS A 59 -6.06 -3.69 13.41
C LYS A 59 -6.20 -5.16 13.02
N GLN A 60 -7.06 -5.43 12.05
CA GLN A 60 -7.24 -6.73 11.42
C GLN A 60 -7.03 -6.55 9.92
N TYR A 61 -6.45 -7.54 9.26
CA TYR A 61 -6.16 -7.56 7.84
C TYR A 61 -6.63 -8.87 7.21
N LEU A 62 -7.27 -8.76 6.05
CA LEU A 62 -7.66 -9.88 5.20
C LEU A 62 -7.13 -9.64 3.79
N GLY A 63 -6.32 -10.57 3.29
CA GLY A 63 -5.80 -10.58 1.94
C GLY A 63 -6.25 -11.83 1.18
N MET A 64 -6.59 -11.69 -0.09
CA MET A 64 -6.87 -12.82 -0.99
C MET A 64 -6.29 -12.53 -2.37
N ASN A 65 -5.60 -13.51 -2.94
CA ASN A 65 -5.05 -13.44 -4.28
C ASN A 65 -5.53 -14.64 -5.10
N PHE A 66 -6.09 -14.37 -6.28
CA PHE A 66 -6.56 -15.39 -7.21
C PHE A 66 -5.95 -15.17 -8.59
N LYS A 67 -5.37 -16.22 -9.18
CA LYS A 67 -4.74 -16.22 -10.50
C LYS A 67 -5.43 -17.23 -11.41
N GLN A 68 -5.98 -16.75 -12.52
CA GLN A 68 -6.61 -17.57 -13.54
C GLN A 68 -5.83 -17.46 -14.85
N PRO A 69 -4.99 -18.46 -15.19
CA PRO A 69 -4.41 -18.54 -16.52
C PRO A 69 -5.50 -18.89 -17.54
N PHE A 70 -5.44 -18.30 -18.73
CA PHE A 70 -6.33 -18.61 -19.86
C PHE A 70 -5.59 -19.33 -20.98
N SER A 71 -4.37 -18.88 -21.29
CA SER A 71 -3.49 -19.44 -22.31
C SER A 71 -2.04 -18.99 -22.04
N THR A 72 -1.09 -19.46 -22.85
CA THR A 72 0.29 -18.97 -22.79
C THR A 72 0.33 -17.45 -22.93
N GLY A 73 0.93 -16.77 -21.95
CA GLY A 73 1.03 -15.31 -21.92
C GLY A 73 -0.23 -14.58 -21.46
N GLN A 74 -1.35 -15.26 -21.18
CA GLN A 74 -2.59 -14.62 -20.73
C GLN A 74 -3.07 -15.13 -19.38
N GLN A 75 -3.28 -14.19 -18.44
CA GLN A 75 -3.85 -14.50 -17.13
C GLN A 75 -4.64 -13.32 -16.55
N LEU A 76 -5.66 -13.64 -15.75
CA LEU A 76 -6.34 -12.69 -14.88
C LEU A 76 -5.83 -12.87 -13.45
N VAL A 77 -5.49 -11.77 -12.79
CA VAL A 77 -5.18 -11.73 -11.36
C VAL A 77 -6.22 -10.87 -10.65
N LEU A 78 -6.88 -11.44 -9.64
CA LEU A 78 -7.74 -10.72 -8.71
C LEU A 78 -7.01 -10.61 -7.37
N ASP A 79 -6.94 -9.38 -6.85
CA ASP A 79 -6.24 -9.07 -5.60
C ASP A 79 -7.16 -8.28 -4.68
N PHE A 80 -7.53 -8.87 -3.56
CA PHE A 80 -8.34 -8.25 -2.53
C PHE A 80 -7.52 -8.00 -1.27
N ASN A 81 -7.62 -6.80 -0.73
CA ASN A 81 -7.03 -6.45 0.56
C ASN A 81 -8.03 -5.64 1.37
N GLY A 82 -8.18 -5.96 2.64
CA GLY A 82 -9.07 -5.25 3.55
C GLY A 82 -8.49 -5.12 4.94
N TYR A 83 -8.76 -3.99 5.58
CA TYR A 83 -8.39 -3.69 6.94
C TYR A 83 -9.63 -3.26 7.73
N ASN A 84 -9.74 -3.75 8.96
CA ASN A 84 -10.65 -3.20 9.96
C ASN A 84 -9.81 -2.71 11.13
N SER A 85 -9.95 -1.44 11.51
CA SER A 85 -9.20 -0.84 12.59
C SER A 85 -10.09 -0.11 13.59
N ARG A 86 -9.67 -0.16 14.85
CA ARG A 86 -10.30 0.56 15.94
C ARG A 86 -9.25 1.25 16.80
N LEU A 87 -9.25 2.57 16.77
CA LEU A 87 -8.38 3.40 17.60
C LEU A 87 -8.75 3.27 19.08
N ASP A 88 -7.74 3.37 19.93
CA ASP A 88 -7.92 3.66 21.35
C ASP A 88 -8.63 5.01 21.52
N GLN A 89 -9.39 5.17 22.61
CA GLN A 89 -10.16 6.39 22.83
C GLN A 89 -9.24 7.60 22.98
N HIS A 90 -8.20 7.52 23.81
CA HIS A 90 -7.31 8.65 24.07
C HIS A 90 -6.53 9.05 22.81
N TYR A 91 -6.15 8.06 21.99
CA TYR A 91 -5.49 8.33 20.72
C TYR A 91 -6.44 8.99 19.71
N ALA A 92 -7.68 8.51 19.58
CA ALA A 92 -8.68 9.14 18.72
C ALA A 92 -9.00 10.58 19.14
N ASP A 93 -9.13 10.83 20.44
CA ASP A 93 -9.35 12.17 20.99
C ASP A 93 -8.17 13.11 20.64
N SER A 94 -6.93 12.61 20.68
CA SER A 94 -5.75 13.39 20.30
C SER A 94 -5.71 13.77 18.81
N LEU A 95 -6.38 12.99 17.97
CA LEU A 95 -6.52 13.23 16.53
C LEU A 95 -7.81 13.99 16.18
N ASN A 96 -8.66 14.31 17.17
CA ASN A 96 -9.98 14.91 16.98
C ASN A 96 -10.82 14.16 15.93
N THR A 97 -10.84 12.83 16.01
CA THR A 97 -11.52 11.96 15.05
C THR A 97 -12.30 10.87 15.76
N GLY A 98 -13.13 10.12 15.03
CA GLY A 98 -13.76 8.93 15.57
C GLY A 98 -12.79 7.76 15.67
N ARG A 99 -13.32 6.56 15.91
CA ARG A 99 -12.48 5.41 16.29
C ARG A 99 -12.43 4.29 15.30
N SER A 100 -13.45 4.13 14.46
CA SER A 100 -13.60 2.92 13.64
C SER A 100 -13.35 3.25 12.19
N ASN A 101 -12.57 2.43 11.52
CA ASN A 101 -12.38 2.47 10.08
C ASN A 101 -12.42 1.05 9.51
N THR A 102 -13.03 0.90 8.33
CA THR A 102 -12.87 -0.26 7.46
C THR A 102 -12.46 0.25 6.09
N ILE A 103 -11.31 -0.19 5.61
CA ILE A 103 -10.82 0.16 4.28
C ILE A 103 -10.54 -1.12 3.50
N TRP A 104 -10.90 -1.17 2.24
CA TRP A 104 -10.62 -2.32 1.39
C TRP A 104 -10.41 -1.91 -0.05
N SER A 105 -9.74 -2.76 -0.80
CA SER A 105 -9.54 -2.63 -2.24
C SER A 105 -9.68 -3.97 -2.96
N LEU A 106 -10.18 -3.92 -4.19
CA LEU A 106 -10.21 -5.04 -5.12
C LEU A 106 -9.60 -4.57 -6.45
N ALA A 107 -8.55 -5.25 -6.89
CA ALA A 107 -7.92 -5.03 -8.19
C ALA A 107 -8.12 -6.24 -9.11
N ALA A 108 -8.38 -5.96 -10.38
CA ALA A 108 -8.36 -6.95 -11.45
C ALA A 108 -7.29 -6.55 -12.47
N SER A 109 -6.29 -7.42 -12.65
CA SER A 109 -5.20 -7.24 -13.60
C SER A 109 -5.29 -8.29 -14.69
N TYR A 110 -5.51 -7.87 -15.93
CA TYR A 110 -5.41 -8.72 -17.10
C TYR A 110 -4.02 -8.57 -17.72
N ILE A 111 -3.26 -9.65 -17.69
CA ILE A 111 -1.91 -9.73 -18.25
C ILE A 111 -2.02 -10.41 -19.60
N TRP A 112 -1.44 -9.78 -20.62
CA TRP A 112 -1.34 -10.32 -21.97
C TRP A 112 0.05 -10.05 -22.52
N ASP A 113 0.87 -11.09 -22.55
CA ASP A 113 2.28 -11.07 -22.93
C ASP A 113 3.04 -9.99 -22.16
N ILE A 114 3.45 -8.93 -22.85
CA ILE A 114 4.19 -7.79 -22.28
C ILE A 114 3.28 -6.72 -21.65
N HIS A 115 1.96 -6.83 -21.80
CA HIS A 115 0.99 -5.83 -21.38
C HIS A 115 0.31 -6.22 -20.07
N THR A 116 0.10 -5.26 -19.18
CA THR A 116 -0.75 -5.43 -18.00
C THR A 116 -1.79 -4.32 -17.96
N PHE A 117 -3.07 -4.68 -18.02
CA PHE A 117 -4.19 -3.77 -17.85
C PHE A 117 -4.80 -3.99 -16.47
N LYS A 118 -4.89 -2.95 -15.65
CA LYS A 118 -5.42 -3.06 -14.29
C LYS A 118 -6.52 -2.05 -14.04
N VAL A 119 -7.61 -2.52 -13.45
CA VAL A 119 -8.64 -1.68 -12.84
C VAL A 119 -8.74 -2.03 -11.36
N ALA A 120 -8.99 -1.03 -10.52
CA ALA A 120 -9.20 -1.27 -9.09
C ALA A 120 -10.24 -0.32 -8.51
N TYR A 121 -10.89 -0.79 -7.45
CA TYR A 121 -11.76 0.02 -6.60
C TYR A 121 -11.27 -0.10 -5.16
N GLN A 122 -11.34 1.01 -4.43
CA GLN A 122 -10.99 1.09 -3.02
C GLN A 122 -12.01 1.96 -2.29
N GLN A 123 -12.33 1.58 -1.06
CA GLN A 123 -13.26 2.31 -0.24
C GLN A 123 -12.81 2.28 1.22
N SER A 124 -12.72 3.46 1.80
CA SER A 124 -12.59 3.72 3.23
C SER A 124 -13.97 4.07 3.77
N SER A 125 -14.33 3.57 4.95
CA SER A 125 -15.61 3.88 5.59
C SER A 125 -15.47 3.84 7.10
N GLY A 126 -16.14 4.76 7.78
CA GLY A 126 -16.16 4.79 9.24
C GLY A 126 -16.13 6.21 9.78
N SER A 127 -15.83 6.32 11.07
CA SER A 127 -15.80 7.60 11.78
C SER A 127 -14.42 8.28 11.74
N THR A 128 -13.48 7.72 10.97
CA THR A 128 -12.11 8.23 10.77
C THR A 128 -11.55 7.62 9.47
N GLY A 129 -10.52 8.25 8.90
CA GLY A 129 -9.74 7.67 7.80
C GLY A 129 -8.92 6.45 8.22
N TYR A 130 -8.25 5.80 7.28
CA TYR A 130 -7.39 4.67 7.61
C TYR A 130 -6.06 5.16 8.18
N ASN A 131 -5.91 5.06 9.50
CA ASN A 131 -4.71 5.43 10.21
C ASN A 131 -3.67 4.31 10.14
N TYR A 132 -2.47 4.64 9.67
CA TYR A 132 -1.34 3.74 9.63
C TYR A 132 -0.03 4.53 9.56
N GLY A 133 1.08 3.86 9.83
CA GLY A 133 2.42 4.40 9.70
C GLY A 133 2.76 5.50 10.69
N GLY A 134 3.76 6.30 10.32
CA GLY A 134 4.34 7.32 11.20
C GLY A 134 5.05 6.73 12.42
N TYR A 135 5.51 7.61 13.31
CA TYR A 135 6.28 7.28 14.51
C TYR A 135 5.59 7.87 15.73
N ARG A 136 5.67 7.19 16.89
CA ARG A 136 4.93 7.57 18.10
C ARG A 136 5.27 8.99 18.59
N ASP A 137 6.54 9.36 18.55
CA ASP A 137 7.03 10.71 18.89
C ASP A 137 6.58 11.82 17.92
N LYS A 138 5.94 11.45 16.80
CA LYS A 138 5.33 12.34 15.81
C LYS A 138 3.83 12.16 15.68
N GLY A 139 3.19 11.54 16.68
CA GLY A 139 1.74 11.31 16.70
C GLY A 139 1.27 10.22 15.75
N GLY A 140 2.20 9.50 15.10
CA GLY A 140 1.90 8.38 14.22
C GLY A 140 1.42 7.15 14.99
N VAL A 141 0.97 6.16 14.23
CA VAL A 141 0.51 4.88 14.75
C VAL A 141 1.67 4.08 15.32
N GLY A 142 2.84 4.09 14.67
CA GLY A 142 3.99 3.30 15.12
C GLY A 142 3.92 1.81 14.72
N ASP A 143 3.39 1.54 13.52
CA ASP A 143 3.29 0.20 12.94
C ASP A 143 4.30 -0.02 11.77
N GLY A 144 5.38 0.76 11.72
CA GLY A 144 6.48 0.57 10.77
C GLY A 144 6.28 1.18 9.38
N GLY A 145 5.18 1.90 9.13
CA GLY A 145 5.02 2.75 7.95
C GLY A 145 4.66 2.06 6.64
N ASN A 146 4.57 0.73 6.62
CA ASN A 146 4.35 -0.07 5.40
C ASN A 146 3.05 -0.90 5.44
N THR A 147 2.11 -0.60 6.34
CA THR A 147 0.87 -1.39 6.49
C THR A 147 -0.27 -0.88 5.61
N THR A 148 0.02 -0.40 4.40
CA THR A 148 -0.97 0.03 3.41
C THR A 148 -0.91 -0.87 2.18
N TRP A 149 -1.35 -2.12 2.33
CA TRP A 149 -1.50 -3.01 1.17
C TRP A 149 -2.85 -2.78 0.51
N LEU A 150 -2.94 -1.69 -0.24
CA LEU A 150 -4.18 -1.24 -0.87
C LEU A 150 -3.91 -0.84 -2.33
N ALA A 151 -4.83 -1.20 -3.23
CA ALA A 151 -4.60 -1.12 -4.67
C ALA A 151 -4.34 0.29 -5.19
N ASN A 152 -4.90 1.32 -4.55
CA ASN A 152 -4.85 2.71 -4.99
C ASN A 152 -3.76 3.54 -4.30
N SER A 153 -2.88 2.93 -3.50
CA SER A 153 -1.79 3.63 -2.82
C SER A 153 -0.61 3.98 -3.75
N TYR A 154 -0.37 5.28 -3.96
CA TYR A 154 0.72 5.83 -4.78
C TYR A 154 1.49 6.95 -4.05
N TRP A 155 1.23 8.23 -4.37
CA TRP A 155 1.63 9.35 -3.52
C TRP A 155 0.52 9.63 -2.51
N SER A 156 -0.72 9.78 -2.97
CA SER A 156 -1.87 9.64 -2.07
C SER A 156 -2.19 8.16 -1.85
N ASP A 157 -2.69 7.85 -0.67
CA ASP A 157 -3.19 6.52 -0.32
C ASP A 157 -4.67 6.34 -0.61
N PHE A 158 -5.40 7.42 -0.92
CA PHE A 158 -6.86 7.43 -1.12
C PHE A 158 -7.60 6.76 0.05
N ASN A 159 -7.20 7.16 1.26
CA ASN A 159 -7.54 6.52 2.52
C ASN A 159 -8.26 7.47 3.49
N GLY A 160 -8.80 8.58 2.98
CA GLY A 160 -9.57 9.56 3.75
C GLY A 160 -10.83 8.97 4.39
N GLU A 161 -11.43 9.69 5.33
CA GLU A 161 -12.71 9.28 5.92
C GLU A 161 -13.79 9.24 4.83
N ASP A 162 -14.50 8.11 4.75
CA ASP A 162 -15.57 7.82 3.78
C ASP A 162 -15.19 7.94 2.28
N GLU A 163 -13.88 8.00 1.98
CA GLU A 163 -13.38 8.11 0.61
C GLU A 163 -13.64 6.85 -0.22
N ARG A 164 -14.08 7.05 -1.47
CA ARG A 164 -14.18 6.01 -2.49
C ARG A 164 -13.29 6.37 -3.66
N SER A 165 -12.50 5.44 -4.14
CA SER A 165 -11.59 5.68 -5.25
C SER A 165 -11.57 4.54 -6.26
N TRP A 166 -11.35 4.90 -7.51
CA TRP A 166 -11.14 3.95 -8.59
C TRP A 166 -9.85 4.25 -9.33
N GLN A 167 -9.30 3.22 -9.98
CA GLN A 167 -8.06 3.29 -10.72
C GLN A 167 -8.20 2.62 -12.08
N ALA A 168 -7.55 3.21 -13.07
CA ALA A 168 -7.18 2.54 -14.31
C ALA A 168 -5.65 2.64 -14.49
N SER A 169 -5.00 1.52 -14.79
CA SER A 169 -3.55 1.44 -14.91
C SER A 169 -3.15 0.55 -16.08
N TYR A 170 -2.00 0.89 -16.67
CA TYR A 170 -1.37 0.14 -17.74
C TYR A 170 0.12 -0.04 -17.44
N GLY A 171 0.62 -1.25 -17.64
CA GLY A 171 2.02 -1.63 -17.52
C GLY A 171 2.54 -2.26 -18.80
N LEU A 172 3.82 -2.03 -19.09
CA LEU A 172 4.53 -2.60 -20.23
C LEU A 172 5.90 -3.13 -19.80
N ASP A 173 6.18 -4.40 -20.09
CA ASP A 173 7.50 -5.01 -19.97
C ASP A 173 8.22 -4.96 -21.33
N PHE A 174 9.26 -4.15 -21.44
CA PHE A 174 10.00 -4.00 -22.68
C PHE A 174 10.95 -5.18 -22.96
N GLY A 175 11.06 -6.16 -22.05
CA GLY A 175 11.79 -7.40 -22.29
C GLY A 175 11.30 -8.14 -23.52
N GLY A 176 9.97 -8.21 -23.75
CA GLY A 176 9.43 -8.79 -24.98
C GLY A 176 9.59 -7.93 -26.23
N LEU A 177 10.15 -6.72 -26.09
CA LEU A 177 10.57 -5.83 -27.19
C LEU A 177 12.10 -5.77 -27.34
N GLY A 178 12.84 -6.66 -26.66
CA GLY A 178 14.30 -6.74 -26.76
C GLY A 178 15.06 -5.79 -25.82
N LEU A 179 14.37 -5.16 -24.85
CA LEU A 179 15.00 -4.33 -23.82
C LEU A 179 14.78 -4.96 -22.42
N PRO A 180 15.41 -6.11 -22.13
CA PRO A 180 15.27 -6.78 -20.85
C PRO A 180 15.67 -5.88 -19.68
N GLY A 181 14.90 -5.97 -18.59
CA GLY A 181 15.09 -5.14 -17.40
C GLY A 181 14.39 -3.79 -17.43
N LEU A 182 13.87 -3.33 -18.59
CA LEU A 182 13.12 -2.09 -18.72
C LEU A 182 11.61 -2.33 -18.58
N SER A 183 10.96 -1.62 -17.67
CA SER A 183 9.51 -1.65 -17.47
C SER A 183 8.94 -0.25 -17.26
N TRP A 184 7.71 -0.05 -17.70
CA TRP A 184 6.96 1.19 -17.47
C TRP A 184 5.58 0.88 -16.90
N THR A 185 5.08 1.74 -16.02
CA THR A 185 3.72 1.69 -15.49
C THR A 185 3.16 3.10 -15.38
N THR A 186 1.91 3.26 -15.78
CA THR A 186 1.12 4.47 -15.54
C THR A 186 -0.20 4.11 -14.86
N ALA A 187 -0.72 5.02 -14.05
CA ALA A 187 -2.02 4.87 -13.41
C ALA A 187 -2.70 6.23 -13.29
N TYR A 188 -4.01 6.24 -13.49
CA TYR A 188 -4.87 7.35 -13.08
C TYR A 188 -5.78 6.84 -11.97
N VAL A 189 -5.76 7.54 -10.84
CA VAL A 189 -6.58 7.23 -9.68
C VAL A 189 -7.43 8.45 -9.35
N ARG A 190 -8.70 8.24 -9.04
CA ARG A 190 -9.62 9.31 -8.65
C ARG A 190 -10.41 8.90 -7.42
N GLY A 191 -10.37 9.77 -6.40
CA GLY A 191 -11.10 9.67 -5.15
C GLY A 191 -12.19 10.74 -5.05
N ASP A 192 -13.31 10.37 -4.43
CA ASP A 192 -14.37 11.28 -4.02
C ASP A 192 -14.98 10.90 -2.67
N ASN A 193 -15.90 11.75 -2.19
CA ASN A 193 -16.63 11.55 -0.94
C ASN A 193 -15.73 11.62 0.31
N ILE A 194 -14.55 12.24 0.19
CA ILE A 194 -13.68 12.50 1.33
C ILE A 194 -14.43 13.41 2.30
N LYS A 195 -14.56 12.95 3.54
CA LYS A 195 -15.12 13.70 4.64
C LYS A 195 -14.03 14.45 5.38
N THR A 196 -14.30 15.72 5.63
CA THR A 196 -13.51 16.67 6.40
C THR A 196 -14.40 17.30 7.48
N SER A 197 -13.86 18.23 8.27
CA SER A 197 -14.67 18.91 9.29
C SER A 197 -15.78 19.79 8.67
N GLU A 198 -15.55 20.29 7.45
CA GLU A 198 -16.43 21.25 6.77
C GLU A 198 -17.37 20.59 5.73
N THR A 199 -17.03 19.41 5.19
CA THR A 199 -17.81 18.81 4.09
C THR A 199 -17.60 17.31 3.93
N SER A 200 -18.51 16.66 3.20
CA SER A 200 -18.44 15.25 2.79
C SER A 200 -18.34 15.09 1.26
N ASN A 201 -17.69 16.05 0.60
CA ASN A 201 -17.57 16.13 -0.86
C ASN A 201 -16.15 16.55 -1.29
N GLY A 202 -15.15 16.16 -0.49
CA GLY A 202 -13.76 16.26 -0.87
C GLY A 202 -13.42 15.29 -2.00
N LYS A 203 -12.50 15.69 -2.87
CA LYS A 203 -12.06 14.94 -4.06
C LYS A 203 -10.57 15.08 -4.23
N GLU A 204 -9.95 14.02 -4.76
CA GLU A 204 -8.58 14.05 -5.24
C GLU A 204 -8.41 13.18 -6.49
N HIS A 205 -7.36 13.45 -7.26
CA HIS A 205 -6.95 12.55 -8.32
C HIS A 205 -5.44 12.59 -8.49
N GLU A 206 -4.86 11.44 -8.85
CA GLU A 206 -3.43 11.30 -9.09
C GLU A 206 -3.18 10.70 -10.46
N TRP A 207 -2.27 11.31 -11.22
CA TRP A 207 -1.65 10.67 -12.37
C TRP A 207 -0.24 10.24 -12.00
N PHE A 208 -0.04 8.92 -11.94
CA PHE A 208 1.19 8.25 -11.54
C PHE A 208 1.90 7.69 -12.76
N ASN A 209 3.24 7.81 -12.78
CA ASN A 209 4.10 7.21 -13.78
C ASN A 209 5.37 6.66 -13.12
N GLN A 210 5.81 5.49 -13.55
CA GLN A 210 7.09 4.91 -13.11
C GLN A 210 7.77 4.22 -14.27
N ILE A 211 9.03 4.54 -14.49
CA ILE A 211 9.94 3.79 -15.36
C ILE A 211 11.04 3.19 -14.51
N GLN A 212 11.41 1.95 -14.80
CA GLN A 212 12.44 1.23 -14.08
C GLN A 212 13.31 0.48 -15.08
N TYR A 213 14.62 0.51 -14.87
CA TYR A 213 15.60 -0.27 -15.62
C TYR A 213 16.53 -1.01 -14.67
N GLN A 214 16.72 -2.31 -14.88
CA GLN A 214 17.78 -3.09 -14.25
C GLN A 214 18.85 -3.44 -15.30
N VAL A 215 20.11 -3.17 -15.00
CA VAL A 215 21.23 -3.55 -15.87
C VAL A 215 21.37 -5.07 -15.88
N GLN A 216 21.34 -5.66 -17.07
CA GLN A 216 21.28 -7.10 -17.24
C GLN A 216 22.65 -7.78 -17.13
N ASP A 217 23.71 -7.13 -17.61
CA ASP A 217 25.05 -7.70 -17.72
C ASP A 217 26.16 -6.65 -17.57
N GLY A 218 27.40 -7.13 -17.45
CA GLY A 218 28.59 -6.29 -17.33
C GLY A 218 28.88 -5.84 -15.89
N PRO A 219 29.81 -4.87 -15.71
CA PRO A 219 30.28 -4.47 -14.38
C PRO A 219 29.23 -3.83 -13.47
N ALA A 220 28.14 -3.33 -14.05
CA ALA A 220 27.02 -2.72 -13.34
C ALA A 220 25.79 -3.64 -13.30
N LYS A 221 25.94 -4.94 -13.60
CA LYS A 221 24.84 -5.91 -13.50
C LYS A 221 24.12 -5.80 -12.16
N ASP A 222 22.80 -5.88 -12.19
CA ASP A 222 21.90 -5.70 -11.05
C ASP A 222 21.71 -4.26 -10.55
N LEU A 223 22.44 -3.27 -11.10
CA LEU A 223 22.13 -1.86 -10.88
C LEU A 223 20.71 -1.55 -11.36
N LYS A 224 19.90 -1.04 -10.46
CA LYS A 224 18.51 -0.71 -10.69
C LYS A 224 18.29 0.78 -10.58
N LEU A 225 17.77 1.36 -11.66
CA LEU A 225 17.37 2.75 -11.78
C LEU A 225 15.85 2.79 -11.81
N LYS A 226 15.25 3.63 -10.99
CA LYS A 226 13.79 3.81 -10.93
C LYS A 226 13.47 5.29 -10.85
N LEU A 227 12.63 5.76 -11.75
CA LEU A 227 12.13 7.12 -11.76
C LEU A 227 10.61 7.08 -11.63
N ARG A 228 10.10 7.75 -10.61
CA ARG A 228 8.68 7.91 -10.33
C ARG A 228 8.29 9.38 -10.50
N TYR A 229 7.16 9.62 -11.15
CA TYR A 229 6.56 10.93 -11.32
C TYR A 229 5.08 10.86 -10.99
N SER A 230 4.62 11.70 -10.07
CA SER A 230 3.22 11.80 -9.67
C SER A 230 2.71 13.23 -9.76
N VAL A 231 1.47 13.37 -10.23
CA VAL A 231 0.73 14.63 -10.28
C VAL A 231 -0.54 14.44 -9.46
N LEU A 232 -0.53 14.93 -8.22
CA LEU A 232 -1.66 14.85 -7.30
C LEU A 232 -2.41 16.18 -7.31
N ARG A 233 -3.73 16.12 -7.43
CA ARG A 233 -4.61 17.30 -7.30
C ARG A 233 -5.67 17.00 -6.27
N VAL A 234 -5.81 17.90 -5.31
CA VAL A 234 -6.75 17.81 -4.20
C VAL A 234 -7.67 19.03 -4.26
N SER A 235 -8.97 18.82 -4.14
CA SER A 235 -9.96 19.91 -4.09
C SER A 235 -9.85 20.70 -2.78
N SER A 236 -10.30 21.96 -2.77
CA SER A 236 -10.38 22.76 -1.53
C SER A 236 -11.20 22.09 -0.42
N ASN A 237 -12.19 21.29 -0.80
CA ASN A 237 -13.04 20.52 0.12
C ASN A 237 -12.30 19.38 0.86
N ALA A 238 -11.08 19.05 0.42
CA ALA A 238 -10.25 17.98 0.97
C ALA A 238 -8.89 18.50 1.47
N SER A 239 -8.68 19.82 1.58
CA SER A 239 -7.37 20.38 1.94
C SER A 239 -6.94 20.11 3.39
N GLU A 240 -7.88 19.77 4.28
CA GLU A 240 -7.58 19.30 5.64
C GLU A 240 -6.98 17.88 5.64
N TYR A 241 -7.34 17.07 4.66
CA TYR A 241 -6.90 15.69 4.53
C TYR A 241 -5.57 15.59 3.78
N ASN A 242 -5.43 16.26 2.63
CA ASN A 242 -4.24 16.16 1.79
C ASN A 242 -4.00 17.44 0.99
N VAL A 243 -2.77 17.62 0.48
CA VAL A 243 -2.39 18.77 -0.36
C VAL A 243 -1.81 18.26 -1.67
N GLY A 244 -2.33 18.78 -2.79
CA GLY A 244 -1.86 18.41 -4.13
C GLY A 244 -0.49 19.01 -4.48
N GLY A 245 0.16 18.42 -5.47
CA GLY A 245 1.42 18.91 -6.01
C GLY A 245 1.94 18.02 -7.13
N ASP A 246 3.21 18.23 -7.49
CA ASP A 246 3.94 17.43 -8.46
C ASP A 246 5.21 16.88 -7.79
N GLU A 247 5.47 15.58 -7.92
CA GLU A 247 6.61 14.92 -7.27
C GLU A 247 7.42 14.10 -8.28
N ILE A 248 8.75 14.21 -8.21
CA ILE A 248 9.68 13.30 -8.87
C ILE A 248 10.53 12.61 -7.81
N ARG A 249 10.62 11.28 -7.86
CA ARG A 249 11.55 10.48 -7.06
C ARG A 249 12.44 9.64 -7.96
N ALA A 250 13.75 9.82 -7.81
CA ALA A 250 14.77 9.02 -8.47
C ALA A 250 15.44 8.09 -7.46
N TYR A 251 15.58 6.82 -7.82
CA TYR A 251 16.21 5.79 -7.00
C TYR A 251 17.33 5.13 -7.80
N VAL A 252 18.44 4.92 -7.11
CA VAL A 252 19.59 4.17 -7.60
C VAL A 252 19.90 3.11 -6.56
N GLU A 253 19.67 1.85 -6.92
CA GLU A 253 19.80 0.68 -6.04
C GLU A 253 20.85 -0.25 -6.66
N TYR A 254 21.96 -0.51 -5.97
CA TYR A 254 22.97 -1.48 -6.41
C TYR A 254 23.19 -2.53 -5.32
N PRO A 255 22.66 -3.75 -5.48
CA PRO A 255 22.91 -4.82 -4.53
C PRO A 255 24.33 -5.33 -4.72
N PHE A 256 25.14 -5.24 -3.68
CA PHE A 256 26.47 -5.86 -3.65
C PHE A 256 26.44 -7.05 -2.71
N ASN A 257 26.76 -8.23 -3.23
CA ASN A 257 26.93 -9.40 -2.38
C ASN A 257 28.39 -9.50 -1.92
N VAL A 258 28.59 -9.47 -0.61
CA VAL A 258 29.92 -9.63 0.00
C VAL A 258 30.30 -11.12 0.11
N PHE A 259 29.32 -12.04 0.14
CA PHE A 259 29.53 -13.48 0.39
C PHE A 259 28.66 -14.39 -0.49
#